data_AF-A0AAN5UI77-F1
#
_entry.id   AF-A0AAN5UI77-F1
#
_cell.length_a   1.000
_cell.length_b   1.000
_cell.length_c   1.000
_cell.angle_alpha   90.00
_cell.angle_beta   90.00
_cell.angle_gamma   90.00
#
_symmetry.space_group_name_H-M   'P 1'
#
loop_
_entity.id
_entity.type
_entity.pdbx_description
1 polymer ?
#
loop_
_entity_poly.entity_id
_entity_poly.type
_entity_poly.pdbx_seq_one_letter_code
_entity_poly.pdbx_strand_id
1 'polypeptide(L)' 'LGPWSPDGHLGDLPALYVTHDGKANYPVLAPKLTGLKEINGRSLMIHIGGDNHHDHPEPLGGGGARIACGIIP' A
#
# COMPACT_ATOMS: atom_id res chain seq x y z
N LEU A 1 4.43 2.11 -11.12
CA LEU A 1 5.78 2.09 -10.51
C LEU A 1 5.61 1.70 -9.04
N GLY A 2 6.58 1.03 -8.41
CA GLY A 2 6.39 0.42 -7.08
C GLY A 2 7.15 1.07 -5.91
N PRO A 3 7.08 0.47 -4.71
CA PRO A 3 7.67 0.99 -3.45
C PRO A 3 9.18 1.27 -3.48
N TRP A 4 9.93 0.64 -4.39
CA TRP A 4 11.37 0.87 -4.58
C TRP A 4 11.70 1.82 -5.74
N SER A 5 10.71 2.25 -6.51
CA SER A 5 10.93 3.16 -7.63
C SER A 5 10.92 4.62 -7.15
N PRO A 6 11.95 5.42 -7.53
CA PRO A 6 11.97 6.85 -7.21
C PRO A 6 10.82 7.60 -7.90
N ASP A 7 10.33 7.08 -9.02
CA ASP A 7 9.32 7.71 -9.86
C ASP A 7 7.87 7.28 -9.52
N GLY A 8 7.68 6.31 -8.61
CA GLY A 8 6.36 5.90 -8.11
C GLY A 8 5.77 6.87 -7.09
N HIS A 9 4.50 6.71 -6.73
CA HIS A 9 3.90 7.57 -5.69
C HIS A 9 4.60 7.35 -4.35
N LEU A 10 4.70 8.41 -3.55
CA LEU A 10 5.38 8.34 -2.25
C LEU A 10 4.75 7.29 -1.31
N GLY A 11 3.43 7.13 -1.39
CA GLY A 11 2.66 6.20 -0.56
C GLY A 11 2.49 4.79 -1.15
N ASP A 12 3.14 4.46 -2.27
CA ASP A 12 3.12 3.09 -2.78
C ASP A 12 3.91 2.19 -1.81
N LEU A 13 3.21 1.23 -1.20
CA LEU A 13 3.77 0.25 -0.25
C LEU A 13 3.77 -1.14 -0.90
N PRO A 14 4.55 -2.11 -0.41
CA PRO A 14 4.35 -3.50 -0.80
C PRO A 14 2.95 -3.98 -0.41
N ALA A 15 2.35 -4.82 -1.25
CA ALA A 15 1.02 -5.37 -1.01
C ALA A 15 0.91 -6.11 0.35
N LEU A 16 -0.26 -6.00 0.98
CA LEU A 16 -0.57 -6.69 2.23
C LEU A 16 -0.86 -8.17 1.98
N TYR A 17 -0.08 -9.06 2.61
CA TYR A 17 -0.36 -10.49 2.56
C TYR A 17 -1.29 -10.92 3.71
N VAL A 18 -2.34 -11.65 3.37
CA VAL A 18 -3.32 -12.20 4.33
C VAL A 18 -3.29 -13.72 4.23
N THR A 19 -3.12 -14.40 5.36
CA THR A 19 -3.14 -15.86 5.44
C THR A 19 -4.57 -16.40 5.33
N HIS A 20 -4.70 -17.70 5.06
CA HIS A 20 -6.00 -18.38 4.93
C HIS A 20 -6.89 -18.30 6.18
N ASP A 21 -6.30 -18.08 7.38
CA ASP A 21 -7.03 -17.84 8.63
C ASP A 21 -7.39 -16.35 8.86
N GLY A 22 -7.20 -15.50 7.84
CA GLY A 22 -7.61 -14.09 7.85
C GLY A 22 -6.65 -13.16 8.59
N LYS A 23 -5.41 -13.57 8.85
CA LYS A 23 -4.42 -12.74 9.57
C LYS A 23 -3.44 -12.07 8.61
N ALA A 24 -3.05 -10.84 8.95
CA ALA A 24 -2.01 -10.10 8.26
C ALA A 24 -0.93 -9.69 9.27
N ASN A 25 0.14 -10.47 9.36
CA ASN A 25 1.22 -10.26 10.34
C ASN A 25 2.63 -10.29 9.70
N TYR A 26 2.71 -10.31 8.37
CA TYR A 26 3.96 -10.18 7.65
C TYR A 26 4.33 -8.69 7.51
N PRO A 27 5.45 -8.23 8.10
CA PRO A 27 5.86 -6.84 8.00
C PRO A 27 6.38 -6.52 6.60
N VAL A 28 6.13 -5.29 6.15
CA VAL A 28 6.64 -4.76 4.88
C VAL A 28 7.48 -3.51 5.11
N LEU A 29 8.44 -3.26 4.22
CA LEU A 29 9.32 -2.10 4.27
C LEU A 29 8.95 -1.11 3.17
N ALA A 30 8.79 0.16 3.54
CA ALA A 30 8.59 1.27 2.63
C ALA A 30 9.84 2.17 2.60
N PRO A 31 10.82 1.92 1.70
CA PRO A 31 12.13 2.56 1.77
C PRO A 31 12.11 4.07 1.50
N LYS A 32 11.02 4.57 0.90
CA LYS A 32 10.82 5.99 0.58
C LYS A 32 10.28 6.81 1.76
N LEU A 33 9.67 6.15 2.75
CA LEU A 33 9.17 6.81 3.96
C LEU A 33 10.26 6.73 5.02
N THR A 34 10.89 7.87 5.30
CA THR A 34 12.09 7.95 6.15
C THR A 34 11.80 8.41 7.57
N GLY A 35 10.61 8.96 7.82
CA GLY A 35 10.14 9.35 9.15
C GLY A 35 8.61 9.37 9.27
N LEU A 36 8.12 9.11 10.49
CA LEU A 36 6.68 9.02 10.75
C LEU A 36 5.91 10.32 10.46
N LYS A 37 6.56 11.49 10.59
CA LYS A 37 5.94 12.79 10.32
C LYS A 37 5.46 12.93 8.87
N GLU A 38 6.03 12.18 7.93
CA GLU A 38 5.64 12.21 6.52
C GLU A 38 4.23 11.65 6.28
N ILE A 39 3.75 10.82 7.20
CA ILE A 39 2.45 10.13 7.12
C ILE A 39 1.42 10.61 8.15
N ASN A 40 1.77 11.58 9.02
CA ASN A 40 0.81 12.19 9.94
C ASN A 40 -0.34 12.87 9.17
N GLY A 41 -1.55 12.72 9.68
CA GLY A 41 -2.77 13.24 9.05
C GLY A 41 -3.17 12.53 7.75
N ARG A 42 -2.49 11.44 7.37
CA ARG A 42 -2.84 10.61 6.19
C ARG A 42 -3.63 9.38 6.60
N SER A 43 -4.13 8.66 5.60
CA SER A 43 -4.80 7.38 5.79
C SER A 43 -3.99 6.21 5.25
N LEU A 44 -4.00 5.08 5.96
CA LEU A 44 -3.61 3.78 5.42
C LEU A 44 -4.84 3.11 4.82
N MET A 45 -4.74 2.68 3.56
CA MET A 45 -5.84 2.09 2.80
C MET A 45 -5.54 0.62 2.47
N ILE A 46 -6.54 -0.24 2.61
CA ILE A 46 -6.50 -1.63 2.13
C ILE A 46 -7.55 -1.77 1.03
N HIS A 47 -7.12 -2.31 -0.11
CA HIS A 47 -7.95 -2.56 -1.27
C HIS A 47 -8.43 -4.02 -1.32
N ILE A 48 -9.48 -4.31 -2.09
CA ILE A 48 -10.00 -5.68 -2.28
C ILE A 48 -9.05 -6.52 -3.14
N GLY A 49 -8.47 -5.91 -4.18
CA GLY A 49 -7.54 -6.55 -5.09
C GLY A 49 -6.09 -6.52 -4.62
N GLY A 50 -5.21 -7.12 -5.41
CA GLY A 50 -3.76 -7.02 -5.23
C GLY A 50 -3.19 -5.71 -5.76
N ASP A 51 -1.86 -5.66 -5.87
CA ASP A 51 -1.15 -4.54 -6.46
C ASP A 51 0.04 -5.08 -7.29
N ASN A 52 -0.02 -4.93 -8.62
CA ASN A 52 1.09 -5.28 -9.51
C ASN A 52 2.11 -4.13 -9.68
N HIS A 53 1.89 -3.01 -9.01
CA HIS A 53 2.65 -1.76 -9.07
C HIS A 53 2.72 -1.14 -10.46
N HIS A 54 1.71 -1.34 -11.29
CA HIS A 54 1.61 -0.79 -12.64
C HIS A 54 0.17 -0.37 -12.96
N ASP A 55 0.00 0.71 -13.71
CA ASP A 55 -1.33 1.16 -14.17
C ASP A 55 -1.86 0.37 -15.38
N HIS A 56 -1.25 -0.77 -15.67
CA HIS A 56 -1.63 -1.65 -16.77
C HIS A 56 -1.57 -3.10 -16.27
N PRO A 57 -2.58 -3.93 -16.55
CA PRO A 57 -3.77 -3.64 -17.37
C PRO A 57 -4.78 -2.69 -16.71
N GLU A 58 -4.78 -2.60 -15.38
CA GLU A 58 -5.73 -1.79 -14.62
C GLU A 58 -5.02 -0.63 -13.88
N PRO A 59 -5.67 0.53 -13.70
CA PRO A 59 -5.09 1.64 -12.96
C PRO A 59 -4.75 1.27 -11.51
N LEU A 60 -3.74 1.95 -10.95
CA LEU A 60 -3.36 1.87 -9.53
C LEU A 60 -3.10 0.43 -9.06
N GLY A 61 -2.43 -0.36 -9.90
CA GLY A 61 -2.04 -1.73 -9.54
C GLY A 61 -3.16 -2.77 -9.61
N GLY A 62 -4.39 -2.37 -9.93
CA GLY A 62 -5.55 -3.26 -9.94
C GLY A 62 -6.18 -3.53 -8.56
N GLY A 63 -5.89 -2.68 -7.55
CA GLY A 63 -6.47 -2.85 -6.21
C GLY A 63 -7.99 -2.70 -6.15
N GLY A 64 -8.58 -1.89 -7.04
CA GLY A 64 -10.03 -1.70 -7.11
C GLY A 64 -10.63 -1.05 -5.86
N ALA A 65 -11.76 -1.56 -5.38
CA ALA A 65 -12.48 -0.97 -4.25
C ALA A 65 -11.71 -1.06 -2.92
N ARG A 66 -12.08 -0.19 -1.98
CA ARG A 66 -11.44 -0.05 -0.66
C ARG A 66 -12.20 -0.87 0.37
N ILE A 67 -11.51 -1.77 1.09
CA ILE A 67 -12.12 -2.67 2.08
C ILE A 67 -11.90 -2.22 3.53
N ALA A 68 -10.79 -1.53 3.81
CA ALA A 68 -10.50 -0.98 5.14
C ALA A 68 -9.66 0.30 5.03
N CYS A 69 -9.79 1.17 6.02
CA CYS A 69 -9.09 2.44 6.10
C CYS A 69 -8.82 2.81 7.56
N GLY A 70 -7.67 3.44 7.84
CA GLY A 70 -7.35 4.00 9.15
C GLY A 70 -6.59 5.31 9.04
N ILE A 71 -6.89 6.28 9.90
CA ILE A 71 -6.16 7.56 9.96
C ILE A 71 -4.91 7.38 10.82
N ILE A 72 -3.80 7.94 10.36
CA ILE A 72 -2.57 8.09 11.12
C ILE A 72 -2.59 9.51 11.72
N PRO A 73 -2.71 9.65 13.05
CA PRO A 73 -2.87 10.95 13.70
C PRO A 73 -1.61 11.83 13.65
#